data_AF-A0A960TWK0-F1
#
_entry.id   AF-A0A960TWK0-F1
#
_cell.length_a   1.000
_cell.length_b   1.000
_cell.length_c   1.000
_cell.angle_alpha   90.00
_cell.angle_beta   90.00
_cell.angle_gamma   90.00
#
_symmetry.space_group_name_H-M   'P 1'
#
loop_
_entity.id
_entity.type
_entity.pdbx_description
1 polymer ?
#
loop_
_entity_poly.entity_id
_entity_poly.type
_entity_poly.pdbx_seq_one_letter_code
_entity_poly.pdbx_strand_id
1 'polypeptide(L)'
;MPAFAGAPIFSYSFSSADFARRLAVLLIAILVAGAAWPTSAAAGEDASAILATLNAQRKIAHQPIEGPPEALDAFYAALSRTAAKKPGALTRVCHFGDSTVEMDLVPGPIRRLLAKDWGDGGRGFLLLARPRPWYRPYDVEYDPSAKWITVDPGQPGGIRRFGLGGGLCEAYKDGAKTEIEPVKDGPVGTAFSRVEILYPVRPDSGDMIVEIDGDKKGTIHGAGAPARDAFVEVRVPDGRYEIEVTAPKKGTKAYGIIMERDGPGIVYDHLGVNGSGVPTYLSIDKDHWEAQLRHRDPDLVVIALGTNDVYPDLDLESYKKQMAQLIHRAKEAVPGAAVLWMAPLDRATKQGSALVSNPMMPRLIAAQREVALAEKVAFWSCFDAMGGEGSMGRWFNSKPRLGAGDLFHPTKEGGEVLGENFYSALMKGFGEYLTKNGVAPAPRPKPEDPLSKETLQ
;
A
#
# COMPACT_ATOMS: atom_id res chain seq x y z
N MET A 1 30.58 -13.56 23.00
CA MET A 1 31.41 -12.44 22.51
C MET A 1 32.62 -13.03 21.79
N PRO A 2 32.87 -12.60 20.55
CA PRO A 2 33.97 -11.66 20.34
C PRO A 2 33.57 -10.43 19.52
N ALA A 3 34.29 -9.35 19.81
CA ALA A 3 34.21 -8.05 19.17
C ALA A 3 34.85 -8.07 17.78
N PHE A 4 34.25 -7.36 16.83
CA PHE A 4 34.91 -6.98 15.58
C PHE A 4 35.14 -5.47 15.56
N ALA A 5 36.42 -5.13 15.49
CA ALA A 5 36.99 -3.81 15.34
C ALA A 5 36.72 -3.22 13.94
N GLY A 6 36.60 -1.90 13.88
CA GLY A 6 36.29 -1.15 12.66
C GLY A 6 37.43 -0.99 11.67
N ALA A 7 37.06 -0.64 10.43
CA ALA A 7 37.82 0.11 9.42
C ALA A 7 36.86 0.45 8.24
N PRO A 8 37.23 1.34 7.30
CA PRO A 8 37.36 2.80 7.43
C PRO A 8 36.30 3.55 6.59
N ILE A 9 36.09 4.82 6.90
CA ILE A 9 35.22 5.74 6.14
C ILE A 9 35.99 6.21 4.90
N PHE A 10 35.48 5.90 3.70
CA PHE A 10 35.92 6.52 2.45
C PHE A 10 35.08 7.78 2.18
N SER A 11 35.71 8.95 2.21
CA SER A 11 35.14 10.18 1.68
C SER A 11 35.31 10.23 0.16
N TYR A 12 34.22 10.38 -0.58
CA TYR A 12 34.25 10.78 -1.98
C TYR A 12 33.72 12.21 -2.09
N SER A 13 34.61 13.14 -2.46
CA SER A 13 34.23 14.49 -2.88
C SER A 13 33.94 14.46 -4.38
N PHE A 14 32.74 14.86 -4.79
CA PHE A 14 32.45 15.21 -6.19
C PHE A 14 32.40 16.73 -6.32
N SER A 15 33.21 17.27 -7.23
CA SER A 15 33.23 18.71 -7.53
C SER A 15 32.01 19.09 -8.37
N SER A 16 31.40 20.23 -8.05
CA SER A 16 30.14 20.76 -8.59
C SER A 16 30.20 21.29 -10.03
N ALA A 17 31.33 21.17 -10.73
CA ALA A 17 31.54 21.82 -12.02
C ALA A 17 31.04 21.02 -13.25
N ASP A 18 30.92 19.70 -13.17
CA ASP A 18 30.53 18.86 -14.32
C ASP A 18 29.01 18.67 -14.48
N PHE A 19 28.21 19.04 -13.48
CA PHE A 19 26.75 18.99 -13.55
C PHE A 19 26.14 20.20 -14.28
N ALA A 20 26.77 21.37 -14.15
CA ALA A 20 26.26 22.63 -14.69
C ALA A 20 26.32 22.73 -16.23
N ARG A 21 27.22 21.97 -16.90
CA ARG A 21 27.34 22.00 -18.37
C ARG A 21 26.32 21.13 -19.11
N ARG A 22 25.64 20.20 -18.43
CA ARG A 22 24.63 19.34 -19.07
C ARG A 22 23.19 19.88 -18.96
N LEU A 23 22.97 20.96 -18.21
CA LEU A 23 21.64 21.56 -18.02
C LEU A 23 21.34 22.73 -18.97
N ALA A 24 22.33 23.23 -19.71
CA ALA A 24 22.19 24.45 -20.54
C ALA A 24 21.67 24.22 -21.99
N VAL A 25 21.31 22.99 -22.37
CA VAL A 25 20.84 22.68 -23.74
C VAL A 25 19.33 22.43 -23.83
N LEU A 26 18.58 22.51 -22.72
CA LEU A 26 17.14 22.22 -22.70
C LEU A 26 16.26 23.39 -22.23
N LEU A 27 16.70 24.64 -22.43
CA LEU A 27 15.98 25.85 -21.96
C LEU A 27 15.71 26.91 -23.05
N ILE A 28 15.77 26.55 -24.33
CA ILE A 28 15.37 27.44 -25.43
C ILE A 28 14.44 26.66 -26.37
N ALA A 29 13.15 26.56 -26.01
CA ALA A 29 12.09 26.17 -26.96
C ALA A 29 10.66 26.54 -26.51
N ILE A 30 10.44 27.26 -25.41
CA ILE A 30 9.08 27.65 -24.99
C ILE A 30 9.09 29.10 -24.50
N LEU A 31 9.14 30.03 -25.46
CA LEU A 31 8.88 31.44 -25.18
C LEU A 31 8.16 32.19 -26.32
N VAL A 32 7.63 31.50 -27.33
CA VAL A 32 6.85 32.16 -28.39
C VAL A 32 5.67 31.29 -28.79
N ALA A 33 4.49 31.59 -28.25
CA ALA A 33 3.20 31.60 -28.95
C ALA A 33 2.08 31.83 -27.92
N GLY A 34 1.64 33.08 -27.80
CA GLY A 34 0.30 33.34 -27.30
C GLY A 34 -0.71 32.89 -28.37
N ALA A 35 -1.66 32.03 -28.00
CA ALA A 35 -2.79 31.70 -28.84
C ALA A 35 -3.99 31.25 -27.98
N ALA A 36 -5.17 31.62 -28.48
CA ALA A 36 -6.48 31.51 -27.84
C ALA A 36 -6.90 30.08 -27.48
N TRP A 37 -7.80 29.96 -26.50
CA TRP A 37 -8.39 28.69 -26.05
C TRP A 37 -9.25 28.05 -27.15
N PRO A 38 -9.00 26.80 -27.57
CA PRO A 38 -9.90 26.09 -28.46
C PRO A 38 -10.95 25.30 -27.67
N THR A 39 -12.17 25.35 -28.19
CA THR A 39 -13.35 24.57 -27.81
C THR A 39 -13.17 23.06 -28.01
N SER A 40 -13.57 22.29 -26.99
CA SER A 40 -14.01 20.87 -26.89
C SER A 40 -13.47 19.73 -27.79
N ALA A 41 -12.60 19.96 -28.77
CA ALA A 41 -11.96 18.91 -29.59
C ALA A 41 -10.53 18.56 -29.13
N ALA A 42 -9.93 19.39 -28.26
CA ALA A 42 -8.54 19.27 -27.80
C ALA A 42 -8.33 18.30 -26.62
N ALA A 43 -9.39 17.78 -25.99
CA ALA A 43 -9.26 16.92 -24.81
C ALA A 43 -8.55 15.57 -25.10
N GLY A 44 -8.61 15.09 -26.34
CA GLY A 44 -7.96 13.83 -26.76
C GLY A 44 -6.46 13.96 -27.03
N GLU A 45 -5.98 15.13 -27.49
CA GLU A 45 -4.54 15.35 -27.74
C GLU A 45 -3.76 15.58 -26.43
N ASP A 46 -4.40 16.15 -25.41
CA ASP A 46 -3.76 16.48 -24.13
C ASP A 46 -3.49 15.22 -23.27
N ALA A 47 -4.41 14.25 -23.26
CA ALA A 47 -4.22 12.99 -22.53
C ALA A 47 -3.09 12.12 -23.10
N SER A 48 -2.92 12.12 -24.43
CA SER A 48 -1.84 11.40 -25.11
C SER A 48 -0.47 12.01 -24.79
N ALA A 49 -0.37 13.34 -24.74
CA ALA A 49 0.85 14.04 -24.35
C ALA A 49 1.22 13.78 -22.87
N ILE A 50 0.23 13.68 -21.98
CA ILE A 50 0.43 13.33 -20.56
C ILE A 50 0.94 11.89 -20.40
N LEU A 51 0.35 10.93 -21.12
CA LEU A 51 0.80 9.53 -21.17
C LEU A 51 2.24 9.42 -21.71
N ALA A 52 2.56 10.14 -22.78
CA ALA A 52 3.92 10.19 -23.34
C ALA A 52 4.93 10.79 -22.35
N THR A 53 4.55 11.83 -21.61
CA THR A 53 5.39 12.47 -20.59
C THR A 53 5.61 11.55 -19.38
N LEU A 54 4.58 10.83 -18.94
CA LEU A 54 4.66 9.83 -17.87
C LEU A 54 5.59 8.66 -18.23
N ASN A 55 5.48 8.16 -19.45
CA ASN A 55 6.28 7.03 -19.95
C ASN A 55 7.73 7.42 -20.27
N ALA A 56 7.97 8.64 -20.78
CA ALA A 56 9.31 9.11 -21.12
C ALA A 56 10.23 9.32 -19.89
N GLN A 57 9.64 9.51 -18.70
CA GLN A 57 10.38 9.77 -17.46
C GLN A 57 10.82 8.50 -16.71
N ARG A 58 10.36 7.29 -17.08
CA ARG A 58 10.63 6.05 -16.31
C ARG A 58 11.05 4.89 -17.24
N LYS A 59 12.33 4.51 -17.20
CA LYS A 59 12.96 3.50 -18.08
C LYS A 59 12.76 2.06 -17.59
N ILE A 60 11.52 1.60 -17.42
CA ILE A 60 11.22 0.21 -17.06
C ILE A 60 10.14 -0.32 -18.02
N ALA A 61 10.33 -1.52 -18.58
CA ALA A 61 9.30 -2.15 -19.40
C ALA A 61 8.01 -2.31 -18.57
N HIS A 62 6.93 -1.66 -19.01
CA HIS A 62 5.69 -1.57 -18.26
C HIS A 62 4.90 -2.87 -18.38
N GLN A 63 4.63 -3.53 -17.24
CA GLN A 63 3.67 -4.62 -17.21
C GLN A 63 2.26 -4.02 -17.18
N PRO A 64 1.41 -4.27 -18.20
CA PRO A 64 0.06 -3.72 -18.23
C PRO A 64 -0.84 -4.36 -17.18
N ILE A 65 -1.88 -3.63 -16.78
CA ILE A 65 -3.04 -4.22 -16.09
C ILE A 65 -3.94 -4.83 -17.16
N GLU A 66 -4.37 -6.06 -16.93
CA GLU A 66 -5.29 -6.82 -17.76
C GLU A 66 -6.68 -6.86 -17.13
N GLY A 67 -7.71 -7.12 -17.93
CA GLY A 67 -9.09 -7.19 -17.46
C GLY A 67 -10.06 -6.50 -18.42
N PRO A 68 -11.37 -6.55 -18.12
CA PRO A 68 -12.35 -5.71 -18.80
C PRO A 68 -11.96 -4.23 -18.72
N PRO A 69 -12.19 -3.43 -19.79
CA PRO A 69 -11.85 -2.01 -19.80
C PRO A 69 -12.44 -1.21 -18.63
N GLU A 70 -13.58 -1.65 -18.12
CA GLU A 70 -14.32 -1.03 -17.01
C GLU A 70 -13.90 -1.50 -15.61
N ALA A 71 -13.00 -2.48 -15.49
CA ALA A 71 -12.69 -3.15 -14.22
C ALA A 71 -12.15 -2.20 -13.14
N LEU A 72 -11.56 -1.07 -13.53
CA LEU A 72 -11.02 -0.04 -12.64
C LEU A 72 -11.77 1.30 -12.75
N ASP A 73 -12.89 1.39 -13.48
CA ASP A 73 -13.60 2.65 -13.72
C ASP A 73 -14.05 3.32 -12.41
N ALA A 74 -14.45 2.54 -11.39
CA ALA A 74 -14.84 3.07 -10.08
C ALA A 74 -13.67 3.76 -9.36
N PHE A 75 -12.50 3.11 -9.33
CA PHE A 75 -11.27 3.67 -8.77
C PHE A 75 -10.84 4.92 -9.55
N TYR A 76 -10.86 4.87 -10.88
CA TYR A 76 -10.49 6.01 -11.71
C TYR A 76 -11.47 7.19 -11.59
N ALA A 77 -12.76 6.92 -11.38
CA ALA A 77 -13.74 7.96 -11.09
C ALA A 77 -13.43 8.67 -9.76
N ALA A 78 -13.08 7.90 -8.71
CA ALA A 78 -12.67 8.47 -7.42
C ALA A 78 -11.37 9.28 -7.56
N LEU A 79 -10.37 8.71 -8.21
CA LEU A 79 -9.09 9.36 -8.48
C LEU A 79 -9.28 10.65 -9.29
N SER A 80 -10.20 10.67 -10.26
CA SER A 80 -10.55 11.89 -11.01
C SER A 80 -11.08 13.00 -10.11
N ARG A 81 -11.92 12.68 -9.10
CA ARG A 81 -12.38 13.67 -8.11
C ARG A 81 -11.24 14.22 -7.27
N THR A 82 -10.34 13.35 -6.82
CA THR A 82 -9.14 13.74 -6.05
C THR A 82 -8.18 14.57 -6.89
N ALA A 83 -7.92 14.18 -8.14
CA ALA A 83 -7.09 14.90 -9.10
C ALA A 83 -7.66 16.30 -9.39
N ALA A 84 -8.98 16.42 -9.52
CA ALA A 84 -9.68 17.70 -9.68
C ALA A 84 -9.76 18.53 -8.38
N LYS A 85 -9.11 18.08 -7.30
CA LYS A 85 -9.08 18.74 -5.98
C LYS A 85 -10.48 19.11 -5.47
N LYS A 86 -11.47 18.26 -5.74
CA LYS A 86 -12.83 18.47 -5.22
C LYS A 86 -12.79 18.47 -3.68
N PRO A 87 -13.46 19.41 -3.00
CA PRO A 87 -13.51 19.44 -1.55
C PRO A 87 -13.95 18.09 -0.96
N GLY A 88 -13.20 17.58 0.02
CA GLY A 88 -13.49 16.28 0.65
C GLY A 88 -13.15 15.03 -0.17
N ALA A 89 -12.57 15.17 -1.37
CA ALA A 89 -12.30 14.03 -2.24
C ALA A 89 -11.08 13.21 -1.79
N LEU A 90 -11.34 12.13 -1.05
CA LEU A 90 -10.34 11.16 -0.64
C LEU A 90 -10.50 9.87 -1.46
N THR A 91 -9.45 9.46 -2.17
CA THR A 91 -9.42 8.15 -2.85
C THR A 91 -8.72 7.13 -1.94
N ARG A 92 -9.38 6.02 -1.63
CA ARG A 92 -8.87 5.00 -0.69
C ARG A 92 -8.54 3.70 -1.39
N VAL A 93 -7.38 3.14 -1.07
CA VAL A 93 -6.94 1.83 -1.55
C VAL A 93 -6.66 0.92 -0.37
N CYS A 94 -7.29 -0.25 -0.37
CA CYS A 94 -6.97 -1.34 0.55
C CYS A 94 -6.13 -2.39 -0.19
N HIS A 95 -4.85 -2.53 0.17
CA HIS A 95 -3.98 -3.53 -0.41
C HIS A 95 -3.79 -4.69 0.58
N PHE A 96 -4.53 -5.78 0.37
CA PHE A 96 -4.37 -7.03 1.10
C PHE A 96 -3.26 -7.87 0.51
N GLY A 97 -2.52 -8.59 1.36
CA GLY A 97 -1.56 -9.55 0.84
C GLY A 97 -0.79 -10.30 1.90
N ASP A 98 0.41 -10.75 1.52
CA ASP A 98 1.31 -11.53 2.36
C ASP A 98 2.40 -10.68 3.02
N SER A 99 3.58 -11.26 3.24
CA SER A 99 4.75 -10.62 3.81
C SER A 99 5.22 -9.38 3.04
N THR A 100 5.07 -9.35 1.72
CA THR A 100 5.50 -8.21 0.88
C THR A 100 4.65 -6.95 1.14
N VAL A 101 3.38 -7.16 1.49
CA VAL A 101 2.44 -6.10 1.89
C VAL A 101 2.60 -5.78 3.38
N GLU A 102 2.77 -6.79 4.25
CA GLU A 102 2.94 -6.60 5.70
C GLU A 102 4.16 -5.70 6.01
N MET A 103 5.27 -5.95 5.30
CA MET A 103 6.52 -5.18 5.44
C MET A 103 6.50 -3.85 4.67
N ASP A 104 5.38 -3.50 4.03
CA ASP A 104 5.21 -2.24 3.29
C ASP A 104 6.19 -2.06 2.10
N LEU A 105 6.81 -3.16 1.64
CA LEU A 105 7.84 -3.15 0.59
C LEU A 105 7.28 -2.74 -0.78
N VAL A 106 6.09 -3.23 -1.12
CA VAL A 106 5.39 -2.92 -2.37
C VAL A 106 4.39 -1.76 -2.18
N PRO A 107 3.52 -1.76 -1.13
CA PRO A 107 2.57 -0.67 -0.92
C PRO A 107 3.22 0.69 -0.65
N GLY A 108 4.33 0.75 0.09
CA GLY A 108 4.99 2.00 0.48
C GLY A 108 5.42 2.85 -0.73
N PRO A 109 6.21 2.31 -1.66
CA PRO A 109 6.56 3.00 -2.91
C PRO A 109 5.33 3.47 -3.72
N ILE A 110 4.28 2.63 -3.83
CA ILE A 110 3.05 3.00 -4.54
C ILE A 110 2.36 4.18 -3.85
N ARG A 111 2.22 4.14 -2.53
CA ARG A 111 1.65 5.22 -1.70
C ARG A 111 2.40 6.52 -1.92
N ARG A 112 3.74 6.49 -1.88
CA ARG A 112 4.60 7.65 -2.15
C ARG A 112 4.31 8.28 -3.51
N LEU A 113 4.26 7.47 -4.56
CA LEU A 113 4.03 7.94 -5.93
C LEU A 113 2.62 8.52 -6.11
N LEU A 114 1.60 7.84 -5.59
CA LEU A 114 0.20 8.29 -5.68
C LEU A 114 -0.04 9.59 -4.89
N ALA A 115 0.39 9.66 -3.63
CA ALA A 115 0.19 10.86 -2.84
C ALA A 115 1.03 12.04 -3.34
N LYS A 116 2.24 11.80 -3.87
CA LYS A 116 3.03 12.85 -4.53
C LYS A 116 2.29 13.49 -5.71
N ASP A 117 1.67 12.68 -6.57
CA ASP A 117 1.05 13.20 -7.79
C ASP A 117 -0.38 13.73 -7.54
N TRP A 118 -1.10 13.18 -6.56
CA TRP A 118 -2.54 13.45 -6.37
C TRP A 118 -2.93 14.04 -5.01
N GLY A 119 -1.99 14.14 -4.07
CA GLY A 119 -2.18 14.70 -2.74
C GLY A 119 -2.11 13.64 -1.64
N ASP A 120 -1.52 14.02 -0.52
CA ASP A 120 -1.41 13.19 0.67
C ASP A 120 -2.73 13.15 1.44
N GLY A 121 -3.37 11.99 1.47
CA GLY A 121 -4.60 11.75 2.23
C GLY A 121 -4.36 11.32 3.68
N GLY A 122 -3.10 11.20 4.11
CA GLY A 122 -2.70 10.64 5.39
C GLY A 122 -2.14 9.21 5.28
N ARG A 123 -1.65 8.69 6.41
CA ARG A 123 -0.94 7.40 6.48
C ARG A 123 -1.84 6.19 6.24
N GLY A 124 -3.14 6.30 6.50
CA GLY A 124 -4.08 5.17 6.45
C GLY A 124 -3.96 4.25 7.66
N PHE A 125 -4.29 2.98 7.45
CA PHE A 125 -4.35 1.96 8.49
C PHE A 125 -2.96 1.49 8.96
N LEU A 126 -2.86 1.26 10.27
CA LEU A 126 -1.80 0.53 10.96
C LEU A 126 -2.42 -0.43 11.98
N LEU A 127 -1.83 -1.63 12.13
CA LEU A 127 -2.08 -2.44 13.33
C LEU A 127 -1.66 -1.65 14.58
N LEU A 128 -2.36 -1.84 15.69
CA LEU A 128 -2.02 -1.12 16.93
C LEU A 128 -0.71 -1.63 17.54
N ALA A 129 -0.38 -2.90 17.31
CA ALA A 129 0.87 -3.51 17.75
C ALA A 129 1.49 -4.37 16.64
N ARG A 130 2.82 -4.53 16.69
CA ARG A 130 3.56 -5.35 15.74
C ARG A 130 3.15 -6.83 15.90
N PRO A 131 2.75 -7.54 14.84
CA PRO A 131 2.65 -9.00 14.87
C PRO A 131 4.01 -9.67 14.90
N ARG A 132 5.01 -9.03 14.29
CA ARG A 132 6.37 -9.56 14.12
C ARG A 132 7.39 -8.42 14.15
N PRO A 133 8.67 -8.65 14.49
CA PRO A 133 9.71 -7.60 14.53
C PRO A 133 9.99 -6.88 13.19
N TRP A 134 9.57 -7.48 12.08
CA TRP A 134 9.72 -6.94 10.73
C TRP A 134 8.47 -6.23 10.19
N TYR A 135 7.37 -6.16 10.97
CA TYR A 135 6.30 -5.21 10.67
C TYR A 135 6.84 -3.79 10.88
N ARG A 136 7.25 -3.17 9.78
CA ARG A 136 7.96 -1.89 9.75
C ARG A 136 7.28 -0.99 8.72
N PRO A 137 6.14 -0.37 9.08
CA PRO A 137 5.44 0.54 8.19
C PRO A 137 6.39 1.65 7.73
N TYR A 138 6.39 1.94 6.44
CA TYR A 138 7.17 3.02 5.86
C TYR A 138 6.54 4.38 6.16
N ASP A 139 7.40 5.38 6.32
CA ASP A 139 7.06 6.81 6.41
C ASP A 139 6.23 7.18 7.65
N VAL A 140 6.36 6.43 8.74
CA VAL A 140 5.73 6.71 10.03
C VAL A 140 6.66 6.24 11.16
N GLU A 141 6.83 7.05 12.19
CA GLU A 141 7.41 6.61 13.45
C GLU A 141 6.35 5.80 14.20
N TYR A 142 6.68 4.57 14.56
CA TYR A 142 5.71 3.62 15.10
C TYR A 142 6.38 2.76 16.17
N ASP A 143 6.08 3.00 17.44
CA ASP A 143 6.68 2.30 18.57
C ASP A 143 5.64 1.70 19.54
N PRO A 144 5.07 0.54 19.20
CA PRO A 144 4.30 -0.23 20.15
C PRO A 144 5.22 -0.84 21.20
N SER A 145 4.87 -0.64 22.47
CA SER A 145 5.54 -1.26 23.60
C SER A 145 5.52 -2.78 23.49
N ALA A 146 6.56 -3.42 24.03
CA ALA A 146 6.66 -4.87 24.09
C ALA A 146 5.61 -5.53 25.00
N LYS A 147 4.60 -4.80 25.52
CA LYS A 147 3.50 -5.28 26.37
C LYS A 147 2.24 -5.64 25.59
N TRP A 148 2.25 -5.39 24.28
CA TRP A 148 1.26 -5.91 23.35
C TRP A 148 1.68 -7.27 22.80
N ILE A 149 0.70 -8.11 22.49
CA ILE A 149 0.83 -9.25 21.58
C ILE A 149 -0.17 -9.05 20.44
N THR A 150 0.14 -9.54 19.24
CA THR A 150 -0.82 -9.55 18.13
C THR A 150 -1.00 -10.99 17.65
N VAL A 151 -2.25 -11.41 17.58
CA VAL A 151 -2.65 -12.70 17.01
C VAL A 151 -3.14 -12.45 15.59
N ASP A 152 -2.74 -13.31 14.65
CA ASP A 152 -3.09 -13.22 13.24
C ASP A 152 -3.60 -14.58 12.70
N PRO A 153 -4.26 -14.62 11.53
CA PRO A 153 -4.80 -15.86 10.97
C PRO A 153 -3.76 -16.92 10.57
N GLY A 154 -2.47 -16.57 10.53
CA GLY A 154 -1.39 -17.51 10.23
C GLY A 154 -1.03 -18.41 11.43
N GLN A 155 -1.50 -18.08 12.63
CA GLN A 155 -1.24 -18.86 13.84
C GLN A 155 -2.29 -19.98 14.03
N PRO A 156 -1.88 -21.20 14.44
CA PRO A 156 -2.80 -22.33 14.63
C PRO A 156 -3.67 -22.14 15.88
N GLY A 157 -4.97 -22.43 15.75
CA GLY A 157 -5.95 -22.32 16.84
C GLY A 157 -6.32 -20.88 17.18
N GLY A 158 -7.57 -20.63 17.54
CA GLY A 158 -8.00 -19.33 18.08
C GLY A 158 -9.10 -18.60 17.29
N ILE A 159 -9.32 -17.36 17.72
CA ILE A 159 -10.32 -16.39 17.23
C ILE A 159 -10.11 -16.16 15.73
N ARG A 160 -11.18 -16.27 14.93
CA ARG A 160 -11.14 -15.98 13.47
C ARG A 160 -11.68 -14.60 13.11
N ARG A 161 -11.77 -13.70 14.09
CA ARG A 161 -12.23 -12.32 13.94
C ARG A 161 -11.04 -11.38 14.10
N PHE A 162 -10.39 -11.10 12.99
CA PHE A 162 -9.25 -10.20 12.89
C PHE A 162 -9.69 -8.92 12.18
N GLY A 163 -9.26 -7.76 12.69
CA GLY A 163 -9.63 -6.47 12.11
C GLY A 163 -9.05 -6.29 10.71
N LEU A 164 -9.29 -5.11 10.12
CA LEU A 164 -8.95 -4.81 8.72
C LEU A 164 -7.54 -5.26 8.27
N GLY A 165 -6.51 -5.05 9.09
CA GLY A 165 -5.13 -5.47 8.79
C GLY A 165 -4.78 -6.93 9.10
N GLY A 166 -5.78 -7.79 9.40
CA GLY A 166 -5.55 -9.21 9.68
C GLY A 166 -4.90 -9.49 11.03
N GLY A 167 -5.12 -8.63 12.04
CA GLY A 167 -4.59 -8.80 13.39
C GLY A 167 -5.61 -8.48 14.49
N LEU A 168 -5.40 -9.08 15.66
CA LEU A 168 -6.02 -8.73 16.94
C LEU A 168 -4.90 -8.46 17.95
N CYS A 169 -4.75 -7.21 18.35
CA CYS A 169 -3.77 -6.78 19.34
C CYS A 169 -4.39 -6.92 20.74
N GLU A 170 -3.66 -7.56 21.66
CA GLU A 170 -4.06 -7.73 23.05
C GLU A 170 -2.95 -7.26 24.00
N ALA A 171 -3.30 -6.45 24.99
CA ALA A 171 -2.38 -6.06 26.05
C ALA A 171 -2.15 -7.27 26.95
N TYR A 172 -0.98 -7.91 26.89
CA TYR A 172 -0.69 -9.05 27.78
C TYR A 172 -0.17 -8.61 29.15
N LYS A 173 0.18 -7.31 29.31
CA LYS A 173 0.56 -6.65 30.57
C LYS A 173 -0.13 -5.28 30.70
N ASP A 174 -0.33 -4.83 31.94
CA ASP A 174 -0.86 -3.50 32.27
C ASP A 174 0.04 -2.38 31.72
N GLY A 175 -0.61 -1.30 31.26
CA GLY A 175 0.05 -0.13 30.67
C GLY A 175 0.79 -0.48 29.38
N ALA A 176 0.19 -1.30 28.52
CA ALA A 176 0.66 -1.45 27.15
C ALA A 176 0.32 -0.17 26.38
N LYS A 177 1.25 0.32 25.57
CA LYS A 177 1.07 1.56 24.81
C LYS A 177 1.62 1.46 23.40
N THR A 178 1.13 2.32 22.53
CA THR A 178 1.62 2.49 21.17
C THR A 178 1.71 3.97 20.87
N GLU A 179 2.93 4.41 20.51
CA GLU A 179 3.21 5.77 20.06
C GLU A 179 3.34 5.78 18.53
N ILE A 180 2.69 6.75 17.90
CA ILE A 180 2.67 6.90 16.43
C ILE A 180 2.84 8.37 16.08
N GLU A 181 3.78 8.68 15.21
CA GLU A 181 4.02 10.04 14.76
C GLU A 181 4.36 10.07 13.27
N PRO A 182 3.79 11.00 12.48
CA PRO A 182 4.28 11.27 11.14
C PRO A 182 5.78 11.59 11.14
N VAL A 183 6.54 11.04 10.20
CA VAL A 183 7.96 11.38 10.05
C VAL A 183 8.09 12.85 9.65
N LYS A 184 8.89 13.61 10.40
CA LYS A 184 9.01 15.08 10.26
C LYS A 184 9.27 15.56 8.82
N ASP A 185 10.16 14.87 8.12
CA ASP A 185 10.53 15.17 6.73
C ASP A 185 10.23 13.98 5.80
N GLY A 186 9.16 13.23 6.12
CA GLY A 186 8.72 12.07 5.35
C GLY A 186 8.17 12.47 3.98
N PRO A 187 8.23 11.58 2.97
CA PRO A 187 7.72 11.87 1.63
C PRO A 187 6.19 11.94 1.56
N VAL A 188 5.48 11.30 2.49
CA VAL A 188 4.00 11.16 2.55
C VAL A 188 3.55 10.84 3.98
N GLY A 189 2.26 11.00 4.25
CA GLY A 189 1.66 10.70 5.55
C GLY A 189 2.14 11.65 6.65
N THR A 190 2.50 12.89 6.30
CA THR A 190 3.21 13.84 7.17
C THR A 190 2.30 14.57 8.17
N ALA A 191 0.99 14.49 7.98
CA ALA A 191 -0.02 15.11 8.82
C ALA A 191 -1.34 14.31 8.79
N PHE A 192 -2.20 14.58 9.77
CA PHE A 192 -3.56 14.07 9.84
C PHE A 192 -4.50 15.11 10.47
N SER A 193 -5.78 15.04 10.11
CA SER A 193 -6.88 15.77 10.80
C SER A 193 -7.89 14.81 11.45
N ARG A 194 -7.79 13.52 11.13
CA ARG A 194 -8.67 12.47 11.61
C ARG A 194 -7.89 11.23 12.03
N VAL A 195 -8.22 10.73 13.21
CA VAL A 195 -7.75 9.46 13.75
C VAL A 195 -8.95 8.59 14.06
N GLU A 196 -8.95 7.34 13.62
CA GLU A 196 -9.98 6.37 14.00
C GLU A 196 -9.34 5.14 14.64
N ILE A 197 -9.82 4.75 15.83
CA ILE A 197 -9.41 3.53 16.52
C ILE A 197 -10.44 2.44 16.27
N LEU A 198 -9.97 1.30 15.75
CA LEU A 198 -10.78 0.12 15.45
C LEU A 198 -10.55 -0.91 16.55
N TYR A 199 -11.62 -1.40 17.18
CA TYR A 199 -11.50 -2.34 18.30
C TYR A 199 -12.74 -3.22 18.47
N PRO A 200 -12.59 -4.41 19.09
CA PRO A 200 -13.73 -5.22 19.48
C PRO A 200 -14.31 -4.76 20.83
N VAL A 201 -15.64 -4.68 20.92
CA VAL A 201 -16.34 -4.60 22.21
C VAL A 201 -16.59 -6.02 22.69
N ARG A 202 -16.00 -6.40 23.83
CA ARG A 202 -16.10 -7.75 24.43
C ARG A 202 -16.17 -7.65 25.95
N PRO A 203 -16.84 -8.56 26.65
CA PRO A 203 -16.91 -8.51 28.12
C PRO A 203 -15.54 -8.59 28.82
N ASP A 204 -14.55 -9.18 28.15
CA ASP A 204 -13.19 -9.41 28.65
C ASP A 204 -12.15 -8.42 28.11
N SER A 205 -12.57 -7.36 27.40
CA SER A 205 -11.66 -6.30 26.94
C SER A 205 -11.62 -5.16 27.95
N GLY A 206 -10.43 -4.62 28.22
CA GLY A 206 -10.25 -3.39 28.98
C GLY A 206 -10.45 -2.11 28.15
N ASP A 207 -10.24 -0.98 28.82
CA ASP A 207 -10.32 0.37 28.25
C ASP A 207 -9.01 0.78 27.56
N MET A 208 -9.11 1.73 26.63
CA MET A 208 -7.96 2.42 26.04
C MET A 208 -8.06 3.93 26.29
N ILE A 209 -6.93 4.60 26.43
CA ILE A 209 -6.80 6.06 26.51
C ILE A 209 -6.14 6.52 25.23
N VAL A 210 -6.68 7.55 24.60
CA VAL A 210 -6.11 8.17 23.40
C VAL A 210 -5.64 9.58 23.75
N GLU A 211 -4.37 9.84 23.49
CA GLU A 211 -3.72 11.13 23.71
C GLU A 211 -3.11 11.62 22.41
N ILE A 212 -3.16 12.93 22.17
CA ILE A 212 -2.52 13.58 21.02
C ILE A 212 -1.68 14.74 21.55
N ASP A 213 -0.37 14.72 21.32
CA ASP A 213 0.63 15.63 21.92
C ASP A 213 0.51 15.72 23.46
N GLY A 214 0.20 14.58 24.11
CA GLY A 214 -0.03 14.50 25.56
C GLY A 214 -1.39 15.03 26.04
N ASP A 215 -2.21 15.60 25.16
CA ASP A 215 -3.59 15.96 25.50
C ASP A 215 -4.50 14.74 25.41
N LYS A 216 -5.07 14.32 26.54
CA LYS A 216 -6.10 13.28 26.57
C LYS A 216 -7.34 13.68 25.76
N LYS A 217 -7.58 13.00 24.64
CA LYS A 217 -8.75 13.22 23.78
C LYS A 217 -9.95 12.36 24.18
N GLY A 218 -9.72 11.23 24.85
CA GLY A 218 -10.82 10.41 25.35
C GLY A 218 -10.40 9.09 25.99
N THR A 219 -11.41 8.38 26.49
CA THR A 219 -11.30 6.99 26.93
C THR A 219 -12.26 6.14 26.11
N ILE A 220 -11.73 5.08 25.51
CA ILE A 220 -12.48 4.10 24.73
C ILE A 220 -12.78 2.92 25.65
N HIS A 221 -14.07 2.61 25.82
CA HIS A 221 -14.50 1.47 26.62
C HIS A 221 -14.59 0.20 25.77
N GLY A 222 -13.67 -0.74 26.00
CA GLY A 222 -13.65 -2.03 25.29
C GLY A 222 -14.58 -3.07 25.90
N ALA A 223 -14.89 -2.94 27.20
CA ALA A 223 -15.78 -3.84 27.91
C ALA A 223 -17.24 -3.67 27.46
N GLY A 224 -17.90 -4.74 27.04
CA GLY A 224 -19.34 -4.68 26.76
C GLY A 224 -19.98 -5.93 26.16
N ALA A 225 -21.31 -5.95 26.20
CA ALA A 225 -22.17 -6.97 25.57
C ALA A 225 -23.40 -6.30 24.92
N PRO A 226 -23.91 -6.82 23.77
CA PRO A 226 -23.39 -7.97 23.03
C PRO A 226 -22.04 -7.66 22.35
N ALA A 227 -21.29 -8.73 22.04
CA ALA A 227 -20.03 -8.66 21.34
C ALA A 227 -20.22 -8.04 19.94
N ARG A 228 -19.50 -6.96 19.64
CA ARG A 228 -19.54 -6.27 18.33
C ARG A 228 -18.18 -5.66 17.99
N ASP A 229 -18.07 -5.16 16.79
CA ASP A 229 -16.93 -4.34 16.38
C ASP A 229 -17.31 -2.85 16.56
N ALA A 230 -16.33 -2.01 16.87
CA ALA A 230 -16.55 -0.60 17.15
C ALA A 230 -15.40 0.26 16.60
N PHE A 231 -15.75 1.50 16.32
CA PHE A 231 -14.88 2.49 15.70
C PHE A 231 -15.09 3.82 16.43
N VAL A 232 -14.00 4.44 16.88
CA VAL A 232 -14.06 5.75 17.53
C VAL A 232 -13.16 6.71 16.78
N GLU A 233 -13.78 7.77 16.28
CA GLU A 233 -13.11 8.86 15.57
C GLU A 233 -12.74 9.99 16.55
N VAL A 234 -11.52 10.49 16.40
CA VAL A 234 -11.01 11.71 17.04
C VAL A 234 -10.59 12.67 15.92
N ARG A 235 -11.11 13.90 15.95
CA ARG A 235 -10.72 14.97 15.02
C ARG A 235 -9.80 15.97 15.70
N VAL A 236 -8.82 16.43 14.93
CA VAL A 236 -7.89 17.52 15.29
C VAL A 236 -7.73 18.45 14.09
N PRO A 237 -7.27 19.69 14.28
CA PRO A 237 -6.80 20.50 13.16
C PRO A 237 -5.78 19.72 12.33
N ASP A 238 -5.73 19.97 11.03
CA ASP A 238 -4.77 19.28 10.15
C ASP A 238 -3.34 19.66 10.53
N GLY A 239 -2.54 18.67 10.91
CA GLY A 239 -1.20 18.92 11.43
C GLY A 239 -0.42 17.64 11.74
N ARG A 240 0.82 17.83 12.17
CA ARG A 240 1.69 16.77 12.64
C ARG A 240 1.60 16.69 14.15
N TYR A 241 1.20 15.53 14.66
CA TYR A 241 1.07 15.27 16.09
C TYR A 241 1.59 13.88 16.43
N GLU A 242 2.02 13.69 17.67
CA GLU A 242 2.24 12.38 18.27
C GLU A 242 0.91 11.84 18.81
N ILE A 243 0.56 10.60 18.47
CA ILE A 243 -0.58 9.88 19.04
C ILE A 243 -0.05 8.82 20.00
N GLU A 244 -0.54 8.81 21.24
CA GLU A 244 -0.36 7.69 22.16
C GLU A 244 -1.70 6.98 22.38
N VAL A 245 -1.72 5.66 22.19
CA VAL A 245 -2.84 4.80 22.58
C VAL A 245 -2.37 3.87 23.69
N THR A 246 -2.92 4.06 24.89
CA THR A 246 -2.54 3.31 26.09
C THR A 246 -3.68 2.41 26.56
N ALA A 247 -3.37 1.14 26.79
CA ALA A 247 -4.20 0.15 27.47
C ALA A 247 -3.78 0.05 28.95
N PRO A 248 -4.52 0.63 29.90
CA PRO A 248 -4.12 0.64 31.31
C PRO A 248 -4.10 -0.77 31.92
N LYS A 249 -4.93 -1.69 31.41
CA LYS A 249 -5.09 -3.05 31.92
C LYS A 249 -4.80 -4.11 30.87
N LYS A 250 -4.20 -5.23 31.33
CA LYS A 250 -4.09 -6.44 30.52
C LYS A 250 -5.47 -6.95 30.07
N GLY A 251 -5.51 -7.64 28.94
CA GLY A 251 -6.74 -8.15 28.30
C GLY A 251 -7.45 -7.13 27.42
N THR A 252 -6.99 -5.87 27.39
CA THR A 252 -7.48 -4.84 26.45
C THR A 252 -7.18 -5.25 25.02
N LYS A 253 -8.19 -5.19 24.16
CA LYS A 253 -8.13 -5.63 22.76
C LYS A 253 -8.34 -4.47 21.81
N ALA A 254 -7.59 -4.47 20.71
CA ALA A 254 -7.73 -3.52 19.61
C ALA A 254 -7.39 -4.18 18.28
N TYR A 255 -7.83 -3.58 17.19
CA TYR A 255 -7.44 -3.99 15.84
C TYR A 255 -6.32 -3.10 15.30
N GLY A 256 -6.55 -1.79 15.29
CA GLY A 256 -5.63 -0.86 14.67
C GLY A 256 -6.13 0.57 14.74
N ILE A 257 -5.43 1.42 14.00
CA ILE A 257 -5.62 2.86 13.93
C ILE A 257 -5.54 3.31 12.48
N ILE A 258 -6.43 4.22 12.09
CA ILE A 258 -6.42 4.87 10.79
C ILE A 258 -6.09 6.34 11.01
N MET A 259 -5.12 6.88 10.25
CA MET A 259 -4.79 8.30 10.25
C MET A 259 -5.02 8.88 8.86
N GLU A 260 -5.97 9.81 8.75
CA GLU A 260 -6.35 10.44 7.49
C GLU A 260 -6.44 11.97 7.62
N ARG A 261 -6.47 12.63 6.47
CA ARG A 261 -6.80 14.06 6.31
C ARG A 261 -8.18 14.17 5.68
N ASP A 262 -8.84 15.30 5.84
CA ASP A 262 -10.16 15.53 5.21
C ASP A 262 -10.08 15.65 3.67
N GLY A 263 -8.87 15.66 3.11
CA GLY A 263 -8.59 15.67 1.69
C GLY A 263 -8.55 17.08 1.07
N PRO A 264 -8.44 17.18 -0.26
CA PRO A 264 -8.34 16.07 -1.22
C PRO A 264 -6.98 15.36 -1.18
N GLY A 265 -6.99 14.03 -1.31
CA GLY A 265 -5.77 13.21 -1.34
C GLY A 265 -6.03 11.72 -1.56
N ILE A 266 -4.96 10.93 -1.48
CA ILE A 266 -5.02 9.47 -1.59
C ILE A 266 -4.56 8.85 -0.27
N VAL A 267 -5.26 7.81 0.15
CA VAL A 267 -4.87 6.93 1.25
C VAL A 267 -4.63 5.53 0.71
N TYR A 268 -3.51 4.91 1.10
CA TYR A 268 -3.13 3.60 0.62
C TYR A 268 -2.74 2.71 1.80
N ASP A 269 -3.63 1.81 2.18
CA ASP A 269 -3.44 0.90 3.31
C ASP A 269 -2.61 -0.32 2.89
N HIS A 270 -1.70 -0.75 3.77
CA HIS A 270 -0.94 -1.99 3.63
C HIS A 270 -1.48 -3.04 4.61
N LEU A 271 -2.35 -3.92 4.12
CA LEU A 271 -3.14 -4.85 4.92
C LEU A 271 -2.60 -6.28 4.74
N GLY A 272 -1.30 -6.47 5.03
CA GLY A 272 -0.61 -7.73 4.82
C GLY A 272 -0.59 -8.62 6.05
N VAL A 273 -0.72 -9.93 5.84
CA VAL A 273 -0.53 -10.97 6.87
C VAL A 273 0.62 -11.87 6.43
N ASN A 274 1.75 -11.82 7.13
CA ASN A 274 2.92 -12.58 6.69
C ASN A 274 2.67 -14.10 6.72
N GLY A 275 3.13 -14.78 5.67
CA GLY A 275 2.93 -16.21 5.46
C GLY A 275 1.52 -16.57 4.96
N SER A 276 0.63 -15.60 4.76
CA SER A 276 -0.73 -15.89 4.31
C SER A 276 -0.79 -16.28 2.84
N GLY A 277 -1.73 -17.16 2.51
CA GLY A 277 -2.21 -17.42 1.17
C GLY A 277 -3.72 -17.22 1.07
N VAL A 278 -4.32 -17.63 -0.04
CA VAL A 278 -5.78 -17.57 -0.24
C VAL A 278 -6.56 -18.31 0.86
N PRO A 279 -6.19 -19.54 1.26
CA PRO A 279 -6.89 -20.26 2.32
C PRO A 279 -6.85 -19.53 3.67
N THR A 280 -5.76 -18.80 3.95
CA THR A 280 -5.60 -18.02 5.18
C THR A 280 -6.67 -16.95 5.30
N TYR A 281 -6.87 -16.14 4.25
CA TYR A 281 -7.91 -15.11 4.21
C TYR A 281 -9.32 -15.71 4.23
N LEU A 282 -9.55 -16.83 3.53
CA LEU A 282 -10.84 -17.52 3.57
C LEU A 282 -11.19 -18.09 4.95
N SER A 283 -10.17 -18.36 5.78
CA SER A 283 -10.34 -18.85 7.16
C SER A 283 -10.75 -17.77 8.16
N ILE A 284 -10.65 -16.49 7.78
CA ILE A 284 -11.18 -15.37 8.55
C ILE A 284 -12.71 -15.41 8.45
N ASP A 285 -13.38 -15.10 9.57
CA ASP A 285 -14.83 -14.95 9.65
C ASP A 285 -15.33 -13.99 8.57
N LYS A 286 -16.17 -14.52 7.66
CA LYS A 286 -16.62 -13.80 6.45
C LYS A 286 -17.30 -12.49 6.84
N ASP A 287 -18.34 -12.56 7.67
CA ASP A 287 -19.17 -11.41 8.00
C ASP A 287 -18.36 -10.32 8.73
N HIS A 288 -17.42 -10.73 9.59
CA HIS A 288 -16.51 -9.80 10.22
C HIS A 288 -15.57 -9.12 9.22
N TRP A 289 -14.90 -9.87 8.35
CA TRP A 289 -13.98 -9.30 7.36
C TRP A 289 -14.71 -8.34 6.41
N GLU A 290 -15.90 -8.72 5.95
CA GLU A 290 -16.73 -7.88 5.10
C GLU A 290 -17.21 -6.62 5.83
N ALA A 291 -17.56 -6.71 7.12
CA ALA A 291 -17.93 -5.54 7.91
C ALA A 291 -16.76 -4.57 8.09
N GLN A 292 -15.53 -5.07 8.33
CA GLN A 292 -14.34 -4.24 8.42
C GLN A 292 -14.06 -3.52 7.10
N LEU A 293 -14.11 -4.24 5.97
CA LEU A 293 -13.86 -3.67 4.65
C LEU A 293 -14.96 -2.68 4.23
N ARG A 294 -16.22 -2.96 4.57
CA ARG A 294 -17.36 -2.08 4.31
C ARG A 294 -17.29 -0.79 5.14
N HIS A 295 -16.86 -0.87 6.40
CA HIS A 295 -16.61 0.33 7.22
C HIS A 295 -15.47 1.17 6.64
N ARG A 296 -14.43 0.51 6.14
CA ARG A 296 -13.27 1.18 5.56
C ARG A 296 -13.58 1.98 4.29
N ASP A 297 -14.57 1.52 3.52
CA ASP A 297 -15.08 2.16 2.30
C ASP A 297 -13.99 2.55 1.28
N PRO A 298 -13.20 1.57 0.76
CA PRO A 298 -12.21 1.81 -0.28
C PRO A 298 -12.83 2.00 -1.67
N ASP A 299 -12.12 2.73 -2.53
CA ASP A 299 -12.42 2.81 -3.97
C ASP A 299 -11.72 1.71 -4.79
N LEU A 300 -10.66 1.12 -4.24
CA LEU A 300 -9.92 -0.01 -4.81
C LEU A 300 -9.51 -1.03 -3.75
N VAL A 301 -9.79 -2.30 -4.01
CA VAL A 301 -9.27 -3.44 -3.26
C VAL A 301 -8.24 -4.16 -4.12
N VAL A 302 -6.97 -4.15 -3.68
CA VAL A 302 -5.89 -4.93 -4.28
C VAL A 302 -5.67 -6.18 -3.42
N ILE A 303 -5.69 -7.36 -4.03
CA ILE A 303 -5.39 -8.64 -3.36
C ILE A 303 -4.11 -9.22 -3.97
N ALA A 304 -3.03 -9.18 -3.21
CA ALA A 304 -1.69 -9.66 -3.59
C ALA A 304 -1.34 -10.94 -2.84
N LEU A 305 -1.69 -12.09 -3.40
CA LEU A 305 -1.50 -13.43 -2.80
C LEU A 305 -0.98 -14.42 -3.83
N GLY A 306 -0.47 -15.56 -3.35
CA GLY A 306 0.02 -16.65 -4.17
C GLY A 306 1.42 -17.15 -3.79
N THR A 307 2.28 -16.29 -3.22
CA THR A 307 3.66 -16.66 -2.85
C THR A 307 3.70 -17.87 -1.92
N ASN A 308 2.83 -17.88 -0.90
CA ASN A 308 2.73 -18.94 0.11
C ASN A 308 1.82 -20.11 -0.31
N ASP A 309 1.07 -19.96 -1.40
CA ASP A 309 0.20 -21.00 -1.96
C ASP A 309 1.00 -21.98 -2.85
N VAL A 310 2.30 -21.75 -3.05
CA VAL A 310 3.16 -22.54 -3.94
C VAL A 310 3.80 -23.73 -3.22
N TYR A 311 3.30 -24.93 -3.52
CA TYR A 311 3.85 -26.21 -3.08
C TYR A 311 3.74 -27.28 -4.20
N PRO A 312 4.54 -28.37 -4.15
CA PRO A 312 4.67 -29.32 -5.26
C PRO A 312 3.35 -29.91 -5.79
N ASP A 313 2.44 -30.26 -4.89
CA ASP A 313 1.18 -30.94 -5.21
C ASP A 313 -0.04 -30.00 -5.12
N LEU A 314 0.15 -28.71 -5.44
CA LEU A 314 -0.94 -27.74 -5.47
C LEU A 314 -2.04 -28.17 -6.46
N ASP A 315 -3.24 -28.40 -5.94
CA ASP A 315 -4.45 -28.54 -6.74
C ASP A 315 -4.90 -27.15 -7.24
N LEU A 316 -4.54 -26.85 -8.48
CA LEU A 316 -4.88 -25.59 -9.14
C LEU A 316 -6.39 -25.39 -9.31
N GLU A 317 -7.18 -26.46 -9.46
CA GLU A 317 -8.64 -26.31 -9.61
C GLU A 317 -9.30 -25.92 -8.28
N SER A 318 -8.87 -26.54 -7.18
CA SER A 318 -9.27 -26.10 -5.84
C SER A 318 -8.81 -24.69 -5.54
N TYR A 319 -7.56 -24.35 -5.89
CA TYR A 319 -7.02 -23.00 -5.74
C TYR A 319 -7.84 -21.94 -6.49
N LYS A 320 -8.18 -22.20 -7.76
CA LYS A 320 -9.00 -21.30 -8.58
C LYS A 320 -10.36 -21.03 -7.94
N LYS A 321 -11.03 -22.06 -7.42
CA LYS A 321 -12.32 -21.91 -6.70
C LYS A 321 -12.19 -21.06 -5.44
N GLN A 322 -11.13 -21.26 -4.67
CA GLN A 322 -10.85 -20.48 -3.46
C GLN A 322 -10.55 -19.01 -3.79
N MET A 323 -9.76 -18.76 -4.85
CA MET A 323 -9.49 -17.41 -5.33
C MET A 323 -10.78 -16.70 -5.76
N ALA A 324 -11.63 -17.35 -6.55
CA ALA A 324 -12.93 -16.81 -6.94
C ALA A 324 -13.80 -16.47 -5.72
N GLN A 325 -13.85 -17.37 -4.73
CA GLN A 325 -14.57 -17.13 -3.48
C GLN A 325 -14.06 -15.89 -2.73
N LEU A 326 -12.75 -15.67 -2.67
CA LEU A 326 -12.17 -14.50 -2.01
C LEU A 326 -12.50 -13.20 -2.78
N ILE A 327 -12.47 -13.24 -4.12
CA ILE A 327 -12.91 -12.12 -4.97
C ILE A 327 -14.38 -11.80 -4.71
N HIS A 328 -15.25 -12.81 -4.61
CA HIS A 328 -16.67 -12.61 -4.29
C HIS A 328 -16.87 -11.94 -2.94
N ARG A 329 -16.16 -12.38 -1.88
CA ARG A 329 -16.20 -11.71 -0.57
C ARG A 329 -15.87 -10.22 -0.67
N ALA A 330 -14.83 -9.85 -1.42
CA ALA A 330 -14.45 -8.45 -1.61
C ALA A 330 -15.55 -7.65 -2.32
N LYS A 331 -16.11 -8.18 -3.41
CA LYS A 331 -17.20 -7.53 -4.16
C LYS A 331 -18.49 -7.40 -3.35
N GLU A 332 -18.82 -8.39 -2.53
CA GLU A 332 -19.98 -8.36 -1.63
C GLU A 332 -19.80 -7.34 -0.49
N ALA A 333 -18.57 -7.21 0.01
CA ALA A 333 -18.24 -6.20 1.03
C ALA A 333 -18.38 -4.78 0.50
N VAL A 334 -17.84 -4.51 -0.70
CA VAL A 334 -17.70 -3.16 -1.26
C VAL A 334 -18.08 -3.13 -2.74
N PRO A 335 -19.36 -3.25 -3.09
CA PRO A 335 -19.81 -3.37 -4.49
C PRO A 335 -19.55 -2.12 -5.35
N GLY A 336 -19.26 -0.98 -4.72
CA GLY A 336 -18.86 0.25 -5.40
C GLY A 336 -17.35 0.38 -5.65
N ALA A 337 -16.53 -0.52 -5.10
CA ALA A 337 -15.09 -0.50 -5.26
C ALA A 337 -14.64 -1.30 -6.49
N ALA A 338 -13.54 -0.88 -7.11
CA ALA A 338 -12.84 -1.73 -8.05
C ALA A 338 -12.09 -2.85 -7.30
N VAL A 339 -11.90 -4.00 -7.94
CA VAL A 339 -11.10 -5.11 -7.41
C VAL A 339 -9.99 -5.43 -8.39
N LEU A 340 -8.77 -5.58 -7.87
CA LEU A 340 -7.58 -5.96 -8.63
C LEU A 340 -6.88 -7.15 -7.95
N TRP A 341 -6.62 -8.19 -8.73
CA TRP A 341 -5.74 -9.27 -8.32
C TRP A 341 -4.29 -9.00 -8.75
N MET A 342 -3.37 -9.02 -7.79
CA MET A 342 -1.94 -8.86 -8.00
C MET A 342 -1.26 -10.22 -7.84
N ALA A 343 -0.82 -10.81 -8.95
CA ALA A 343 -0.09 -12.08 -8.94
C ALA A 343 1.29 -11.93 -8.26
N PRO A 344 1.79 -12.99 -7.61
CA PRO A 344 2.99 -12.94 -6.77
C PRO A 344 4.27 -12.74 -7.58
N LEU A 345 5.36 -12.46 -6.86
CA LEU A 345 6.72 -12.40 -7.42
C LEU A 345 7.18 -13.80 -7.87
N ASP A 346 8.24 -13.85 -8.68
CA ASP A 346 8.95 -15.10 -8.93
C ASP A 346 9.61 -15.64 -7.65
N ARG A 347 9.60 -16.97 -7.52
CA ARG A 347 10.25 -17.71 -6.45
C ARG A 347 11.29 -18.63 -7.08
N ALA A 348 12.55 -18.44 -6.75
CA ALA A 348 13.62 -19.27 -7.29
C ALA A 348 13.94 -20.47 -6.38
N THR A 349 14.32 -21.58 -7.00
CA THR A 349 14.90 -22.76 -6.37
C THR A 349 16.31 -22.98 -6.91
N LYS A 350 17.15 -23.68 -6.14
CA LYS A 350 18.50 -24.04 -6.57
C LYS A 350 18.46 -25.34 -7.36
N GLN A 351 18.98 -25.32 -8.58
CA GLN A 351 19.23 -26.52 -9.38
C GLN A 351 20.72 -26.55 -9.74
N GLY A 352 21.49 -27.33 -8.99
CA GLY A 352 22.96 -27.25 -9.02
C GLY A 352 23.43 -25.85 -8.60
N SER A 353 24.20 -25.18 -9.46
CA SER A 353 24.64 -23.78 -9.26
C SER A 353 23.66 -22.74 -9.79
N ALA A 354 22.63 -23.15 -10.55
CA ALA A 354 21.67 -22.24 -11.15
C ALA A 354 20.52 -21.91 -10.19
N LEU A 355 20.01 -20.67 -10.29
CA LEU A 355 18.76 -20.24 -9.70
C LEU A 355 17.69 -20.25 -10.80
N VAL A 356 16.71 -21.13 -10.67
CA VAL A 356 15.63 -21.31 -11.64
C VAL A 356 14.29 -21.04 -10.97
N SER A 357 13.28 -20.60 -11.71
CA SER A 357 11.94 -20.43 -11.13
C SER A 357 11.40 -21.75 -10.61
N ASN A 358 10.66 -21.68 -9.51
CA ASN A 358 9.84 -22.79 -9.08
C ASN A 358 8.82 -23.10 -10.19
N PRO A 359 8.76 -24.35 -10.70
CA PRO A 359 7.93 -24.70 -11.86
C PRO A 359 6.42 -24.53 -11.63
N MET A 360 5.98 -24.41 -10.37
CA MET A 360 4.58 -24.10 -10.06
C MET A 360 4.24 -22.61 -10.28
N MET A 361 5.23 -21.70 -10.28
CA MET A 361 4.97 -20.26 -10.41
C MET A 361 4.23 -19.90 -11.70
N PRO A 362 4.71 -20.25 -12.91
CA PRO A 362 4.00 -19.89 -14.14
C PRO A 362 2.59 -20.50 -14.20
N ARG A 363 2.41 -21.70 -13.64
CA ARG A 363 1.12 -22.40 -13.60
C ARG A 363 0.12 -21.69 -12.67
N LEU A 364 0.57 -21.28 -11.49
CA LEU A 364 -0.25 -20.52 -10.54
C LEU A 364 -0.63 -19.15 -11.11
N ILE A 365 0.31 -18.43 -11.72
CA ILE A 365 0.05 -17.10 -12.32
C ILE A 365 -0.97 -17.22 -13.46
N ALA A 366 -0.83 -18.24 -14.31
CA ALA A 366 -1.82 -18.51 -15.37
C ALA A 366 -3.21 -18.80 -14.79
N ALA A 367 -3.30 -19.59 -13.72
CA ALA A 367 -4.55 -19.88 -13.03
C ALA A 367 -5.17 -18.64 -12.37
N GLN A 368 -4.35 -17.78 -11.76
CA GLN A 368 -4.80 -16.51 -11.19
C GLN A 368 -5.33 -15.56 -12.27
N ARG A 369 -4.62 -15.45 -13.39
CA ARG A 369 -5.05 -14.66 -14.55
C ARG A 369 -6.38 -15.18 -15.11
N GLU A 370 -6.52 -16.49 -15.28
CA GLU A 370 -7.76 -17.14 -15.73
C GLU A 370 -8.95 -16.72 -14.84
N VAL A 371 -8.80 -16.87 -13.52
CA VAL A 371 -9.87 -16.53 -12.57
C VAL A 371 -10.16 -15.04 -12.53
N ALA A 372 -9.14 -14.18 -12.50
CA ALA A 372 -9.34 -12.74 -12.47
C ALA A 372 -10.14 -12.25 -13.69
N LEU A 373 -9.80 -12.74 -14.88
CA LEU A 373 -10.51 -12.40 -16.11
C LEU A 373 -11.93 -12.99 -16.14
N ALA A 374 -12.12 -14.24 -15.70
CA ALA A 374 -13.44 -14.87 -15.61
C ALA A 374 -14.36 -14.13 -14.63
N GLU A 375 -13.79 -13.69 -13.50
CA GLU A 375 -14.45 -12.88 -12.49
C GLU A 375 -14.55 -11.40 -12.87
N LYS A 376 -14.07 -10.98 -14.05
CA LYS A 376 -14.16 -9.59 -14.53
C LYS A 376 -13.53 -8.58 -13.56
N VAL A 377 -12.43 -8.96 -12.90
CA VAL A 377 -11.61 -8.05 -12.09
C VAL A 377 -10.32 -7.72 -12.81
N ALA A 378 -9.65 -6.65 -12.40
CA ALA A 378 -8.35 -6.31 -12.95
C ALA A 378 -7.29 -7.33 -12.50
N PHE A 379 -6.29 -7.57 -13.34
CA PHE A 379 -5.18 -8.48 -13.07
C PHE A 379 -3.86 -7.78 -13.37
N TRP A 380 -2.89 -7.90 -12.47
CA TRP A 380 -1.52 -7.42 -12.69
C TRP A 380 -0.50 -8.42 -12.15
N SER A 381 0.64 -8.56 -12.81
CA SER A 381 1.61 -9.63 -12.53
C SER A 381 2.94 -9.09 -12.05
N CYS A 382 3.25 -9.25 -10.76
CA CYS A 382 4.59 -8.97 -10.23
C CYS A 382 5.63 -9.83 -10.95
N PHE A 383 5.34 -11.11 -11.18
CA PHE A 383 6.22 -12.03 -11.91
C PHE A 383 6.64 -11.51 -13.28
N ASP A 384 5.67 -11.03 -14.09
CA ASP A 384 5.97 -10.49 -15.42
C ASP A 384 6.66 -9.12 -15.33
N ALA A 385 6.27 -8.29 -14.37
CA ALA A 385 6.95 -7.01 -14.09
C ALA A 385 8.42 -7.18 -13.68
N MET A 386 8.76 -8.30 -13.04
CA MET A 386 10.15 -8.67 -12.74
C MET A 386 10.93 -9.16 -13.98
N GLY A 387 10.22 -9.48 -15.05
CA GLY A 387 10.77 -10.03 -16.30
C GLY A 387 10.51 -11.53 -16.49
N GLY A 388 9.52 -12.10 -15.81
CA GLY A 388 9.06 -13.48 -16.01
C GLY A 388 9.97 -14.55 -15.42
N GLU A 389 10.03 -15.71 -16.06
CA GLU A 389 10.78 -16.87 -15.58
C GLU A 389 12.28 -16.58 -15.34
N GLY A 390 12.80 -17.08 -14.23
CA GLY A 390 14.16 -16.87 -13.74
C GLY A 390 14.44 -15.45 -13.22
N SER A 391 13.42 -14.59 -13.13
CA SER A 391 13.61 -13.19 -12.73
C SER A 391 14.10 -13.06 -11.30
N MET A 392 13.66 -13.92 -10.37
CA MET A 392 14.16 -13.86 -8.99
C MET A 392 15.66 -14.17 -8.92
N GLY A 393 16.14 -15.13 -9.73
CA GLY A 393 17.58 -15.39 -9.86
C GLY A 393 18.35 -14.20 -10.45
N ARG A 394 17.78 -13.50 -11.44
CA ARG A 394 18.37 -12.27 -12.01
C ARG A 394 18.38 -11.12 -10.98
N TRP A 395 17.29 -10.95 -10.25
CA TRP A 395 17.10 -9.92 -9.22
C TRP A 395 18.02 -10.15 -8.01
N PHE A 396 18.25 -11.40 -7.61
CA PHE A 396 19.21 -11.73 -6.56
C PHE A 396 20.66 -11.40 -6.95
N ASN A 397 20.98 -11.54 -8.25
CA ASN A 397 22.32 -11.30 -8.79
C ASN A 397 22.56 -9.86 -9.29
N SER A 398 21.53 -9.00 -9.30
CA SER A 398 21.64 -7.62 -9.78
C SER A 398 22.45 -6.73 -8.83
N LYS A 399 22.88 -5.56 -9.33
CA LYS A 399 23.54 -4.51 -8.54
C LYS A 399 22.84 -3.16 -8.80
N PRO A 400 22.18 -2.56 -7.78
CA PRO A 400 21.91 -3.12 -6.46
C PRO A 400 21.07 -4.41 -6.54
N ARG A 401 21.09 -5.23 -5.48
CA ARG A 401 20.25 -6.44 -5.42
C ARG A 401 18.79 -6.02 -5.33
N LEU A 402 17.95 -6.61 -6.17
CA LEU A 402 16.50 -6.41 -6.16
C LEU A 402 15.77 -7.58 -5.48
N GLY A 403 16.38 -8.76 -5.44
CA GLY A 403 15.86 -9.97 -4.79
C GLY A 403 16.63 -10.30 -3.50
N ALA A 404 15.91 -10.71 -2.46
CA ALA A 404 16.49 -11.11 -1.18
C ALA A 404 17.13 -12.52 -1.25
N GLY A 405 17.95 -12.84 -0.25
CA GLY A 405 18.69 -14.11 -0.19
C GLY A 405 17.85 -15.35 0.09
N ASP A 406 16.58 -15.17 0.47
CA ASP A 406 15.61 -16.25 0.60
C ASP A 406 15.00 -16.68 -0.74
N LEU A 407 15.28 -15.94 -1.82
CA LEU A 407 14.86 -16.24 -3.19
C LEU A 407 13.35 -16.18 -3.44
N PHE A 408 12.60 -15.39 -2.67
CA PHE A 408 11.20 -15.06 -2.98
C PHE A 408 10.73 -13.69 -2.46
N HIS A 409 11.44 -13.06 -1.52
CA HIS A 409 11.15 -11.66 -1.17
C HIS A 409 11.95 -10.68 -2.05
N PRO A 410 11.40 -9.49 -2.34
CA PRO A 410 12.19 -8.40 -2.88
C PRO A 410 13.04 -7.76 -1.77
N THR A 411 14.12 -7.08 -2.15
CA THR A 411 14.76 -6.08 -1.29
C THR A 411 13.92 -4.80 -1.27
N LYS A 412 14.35 -3.79 -0.50
CA LYS A 412 13.75 -2.45 -0.57
C LYS A 412 13.80 -1.91 -2.00
N GLU A 413 14.95 -2.02 -2.66
CA GLU A 413 15.15 -1.57 -4.04
C GLU A 413 14.27 -2.33 -5.03
N GLY A 414 14.06 -3.64 -4.81
CA GLY A 414 13.11 -4.43 -5.60
C GLY A 414 11.67 -3.99 -5.39
N GLY A 415 11.30 -3.64 -4.16
CA GLY A 415 9.98 -3.07 -3.84
C GLY A 415 9.71 -1.74 -4.55
N GLU A 416 10.70 -0.84 -4.59
CA GLU A 416 10.59 0.43 -5.33
C GLU A 416 10.36 0.19 -6.83
N VAL A 417 11.09 -0.75 -7.45
CA VAL A 417 10.91 -1.13 -8.87
C VAL A 417 9.49 -1.67 -9.14
N LEU A 418 8.97 -2.55 -8.28
CA LEU A 418 7.61 -3.08 -8.43
C LEU A 418 6.56 -1.98 -8.26
N GLY A 419 6.74 -1.12 -7.25
CA GLY A 419 5.81 -0.02 -7.00
C GLY A 419 5.77 0.99 -8.13
N GLU A 420 6.91 1.33 -8.72
CA GLU A 420 6.98 2.19 -9.92
C GLU A 420 6.28 1.56 -11.13
N ASN A 421 6.45 0.25 -11.34
CA ASN A 421 5.84 -0.46 -12.47
C ASN A 421 4.31 -0.49 -12.32
N PHE A 422 3.82 -0.89 -11.14
CA PHE A 422 2.38 -0.93 -10.83
C PHE A 422 1.74 0.45 -10.89
N TYR A 423 2.39 1.47 -10.30
CA TYR A 423 1.93 2.86 -10.40
C TYR A 423 1.78 3.30 -11.86
N SER A 424 2.79 3.02 -12.69
CA SER A 424 2.76 3.41 -14.10
C SER A 424 1.62 2.73 -14.84
N ALA A 425 1.33 1.47 -14.53
CA ALA A 425 0.21 0.73 -15.10
C ALA A 425 -1.16 1.33 -14.68
N LEU A 426 -1.33 1.69 -13.40
CA LEU A 426 -2.51 2.41 -12.91
C LEU A 426 -2.68 3.76 -13.62
N MET A 427 -1.61 4.54 -13.78
CA MET A 427 -1.69 5.85 -14.43
C MET A 427 -1.98 5.74 -15.92
N LYS A 428 -1.48 4.69 -16.57
CA LYS A 428 -1.83 4.40 -17.97
C LYS A 428 -3.33 4.17 -18.10
N GLY A 429 -3.90 3.29 -17.28
CA GLY A 429 -5.35 3.03 -17.29
C GLY A 429 -6.17 4.27 -16.87
N PHE A 430 -5.68 5.09 -15.95
CA PHE A 430 -6.34 6.35 -15.59
C PHE A 430 -6.40 7.33 -16.77
N GLY A 431 -5.31 7.47 -17.55
CA GLY A 431 -5.31 8.30 -18.76
C GLY A 431 -6.29 7.80 -19.82
N GLU A 432 -6.39 6.48 -20.00
CA GLU A 432 -7.39 5.86 -20.88
C GLU A 432 -8.83 6.12 -20.40
N TYR A 433 -9.07 6.02 -19.09
CA TYR A 433 -10.36 6.36 -18.48
C TYR A 433 -10.77 7.82 -18.72
N LEU A 434 -9.85 8.78 -18.49
CA LEU A 434 -10.13 10.20 -18.70
C LEU A 434 -10.48 10.49 -20.15
N THR A 435 -9.72 9.90 -21.09
CA THR A 435 -9.94 10.03 -22.54
C THR A 435 -11.32 9.49 -22.93
N LYS A 436 -11.65 8.27 -22.48
CA LYS A 436 -12.94 7.61 -22.73
C LYS A 436 -14.13 8.44 -22.23
N ASN A 437 -13.97 9.13 -21.10
CA ASN A 437 -15.05 9.87 -20.44
C ASN A 437 -15.05 11.39 -20.74
N GLY A 438 -14.17 11.87 -21.62
CA GLY A 438 -14.09 13.29 -21.98
C GLY A 438 -13.77 14.21 -20.81
N VAL A 439 -13.11 13.69 -19.77
CA VAL A 439 -12.72 14.46 -18.59
C VAL A 439 -11.38 15.12 -18.90
N ALA A 440 -11.34 16.46 -18.95
CA ALA A 440 -10.10 17.19 -19.12
C ALA A 440 -9.13 16.80 -17.96
N PRO A 441 -7.87 16.44 -18.26
CA PRO A 441 -6.91 16.14 -17.22
C PRO A 441 -6.76 17.37 -16.31
N ALA A 442 -6.81 17.16 -14.99
CA ALA A 442 -6.49 18.24 -14.06
C ALA A 442 -5.04 18.69 -14.33
N PRO A 443 -4.74 20.01 -14.34
CA PRO A 443 -3.37 20.47 -14.46
C PRO A 443 -2.56 19.85 -13.33
N ARG A 444 -1.49 19.11 -13.68
CA ARG A 444 -0.60 18.54 -12.68
C ARG A 444 -0.10 19.70 -11.80
N PRO A 445 -0.11 19.58 -10.46
CA PRO A 445 0.57 20.58 -9.64
C PRO A 445 2.01 20.69 -10.15
N LYS A 446 2.45 21.93 -10.44
CA LYS A 446 3.86 22.16 -10.76
C LYS A 446 4.67 21.56 -9.62
N PRO A 447 5.80 20.89 -9.89
CA PRO A 447 6.71 20.51 -8.82
C PRO A 447 6.99 21.78 -8.02
N GLU A 448 6.63 21.79 -6.74
CA GLU A 448 7.09 22.85 -5.86
C GLU A 448 8.62 22.75 -5.85
N ASP A 449 9.25 23.86 -6.20
CA ASP A 449 10.70 24.00 -6.19
C ASP A 449 11.20 23.62 -4.79
N PRO A 450 12.08 22.63 -4.62
CA PRO A 450 12.57 22.27 -3.29
C PRO A 450 13.32 23.46 -2.73
N LEU A 451 12.67 24.19 -1.81
CA LEU A 451 13.25 25.23 -0.97
C LEU A 451 14.02 26.29 -1.78
N SER A 452 13.31 27.34 -2.23
CA SER A 452 13.96 28.62 -2.51
C SER A 452 14.74 29.05 -1.26
N LYS A 453 16.07 28.98 -1.35
CA LYS A 453 17.03 29.45 -0.34
C LYS A 453 16.96 30.96 -0.16
N GLU A 454 15.88 31.51 0.36
CA GLU A 454 15.80 32.95 0.60
C GLU A 454 14.75 33.34 1.64
N THR A 455 14.87 32.84 2.88
CA THR A 455 14.47 33.61 4.07
C THR A 455 15.24 33.15 5.31
N LEU A 456 16.51 33.53 5.38
CA LEU A 456 17.26 33.69 6.63
C LEU A 456 18.04 35.00 6.51
N GLN A 457 17.40 36.09 6.88
CA GLN A 457 18.01 37.26 7.50
C GLN A 457 17.19 37.65 8.71
#